data_AF-A0A932R9J0-F1
#
_entry.id   AF-A0A932R9J0-F1
#
_cell.length_a   1.000
_cell.length_b   1.000
_cell.length_c   1.000
_cell.angle_alpha   90.00
_cell.angle_beta   90.00
_cell.angle_gamma   90.00
#
_symmetry.space_group_name_H-M   'P 1'
#
loop_
_entity.id
_entity.type
_entity.pdbx_description
1 polymer ?
#
loop_
_entity_poly.entity_id
_entity_poly.type
_entity_poly.pdbx_seq_one_letter_code
_entity_poly.pdbx_strand_id
1 'polypeptide(L)'
;MSQRFRVFATSDIGDALNILRNKGYDVEVYPKPQAPPKSLIIERVKSGIDGLITTLRDPIDAEVFAAGNGTLKVVAQIAVGFDNINRGDANQYKIPFTHTADVLTEATAE
;
A
#
# COMPACT_ATOMS: atom_id res chain seq x y z
N MET A 1 -26.44 -0.94 1.12
CA MET A 1 -25.29 -1.63 1.73
C MET A 1 -24.09 -0.71 1.61
N SER A 2 -23.59 -0.14 2.71
CA SER A 2 -22.37 0.68 2.64
C SER A 2 -21.20 -0.24 2.24
N GLN A 3 -20.61 0.01 1.08
CA GLN A 3 -19.44 -0.73 0.61
C GLN A 3 -18.31 -0.56 1.63
N ARG A 4 -17.76 -1.68 2.12
CA ARG A 4 -16.65 -1.73 3.06
C ARG A 4 -15.36 -1.87 2.26
N PHE A 5 -14.53 -0.82 2.25
CA PHE A 5 -13.24 -0.86 1.58
C PHE A 5 -12.34 -1.93 2.21
N ARG A 6 -11.68 -2.73 1.37
CA ARG A 6 -10.72 -3.76 1.76
C ARG A 6 -9.31 -3.22 1.56
N VAL A 7 -8.49 -3.27 2.61
CA VAL A 7 -7.13 -2.73 2.64
C VAL A 7 -6.17 -3.82 3.08
N PHE A 8 -5.07 -3.97 2.35
CA PHE A 8 -3.95 -4.82 2.75
C PHE A 8 -2.74 -3.96 3.07
N ALA A 9 -2.13 -4.16 4.24
CA ALA A 9 -0.88 -3.51 4.63
C ALA A 9 0.25 -4.55 4.65
N THR A 10 1.36 -4.24 3.96
CA THR A 10 2.54 -5.12 3.89
C THR A 10 3.37 -5.14 5.19
N SER A 11 3.09 -4.24 6.12
CA SER A 11 3.75 -4.16 7.43
C SER A 11 2.80 -3.61 8.48
N ASP A 12 3.10 -3.84 9.76
CA ASP A 12 2.40 -3.20 10.86
C ASP A 12 2.76 -1.71 10.92
N ILE A 13 1.74 -0.85 11.03
CA ILE A 13 1.89 0.61 11.01
C ILE A 13 1.39 1.22 12.33
N GLY A 14 1.34 0.40 13.38
CA GLY A 14 0.86 0.76 14.70
C GLY A 14 -0.59 1.27 14.70
N ASP A 15 -0.84 2.30 15.51
CA ASP A 15 -2.16 2.85 15.76
C ASP A 15 -2.87 3.41 14.52
N ALA A 16 -2.13 3.71 13.44
CA ALA A 16 -2.73 4.14 12.18
C ALA A 16 -3.70 3.09 11.59
N LEU A 17 -3.49 1.80 11.87
CA LEU A 17 -4.44 0.74 11.51
C LEU A 17 -5.82 0.93 12.15
N ASN A 18 -5.86 1.45 13.38
CA ASN A 18 -7.10 1.66 14.12
C ASN A 18 -7.94 2.78 13.48
N ILE A 19 -7.31 3.78 12.89
CA ILE A 19 -8.02 4.84 12.14
C ILE A 19 -8.83 4.23 10.98
N LEU A 20 -8.22 3.33 10.21
CA LEU A 20 -8.89 2.66 9.10
C LEU A 20 -10.00 1.70 9.58
N ARG A 21 -9.71 0.91 10.62
CA ARG A 21 -10.70 -0.01 11.21
C ARG A 21 -11.90 0.73 11.79
N ASN A 22 -11.69 1.87 12.46
CA ASN A 22 -12.75 2.71 13.03
C ASN A 22 -13.61 3.39 11.95
N LYS A 23 -13.06 3.63 10.76
CA LYS A 23 -13.84 4.03 9.57
C LYS A 23 -14.67 2.89 8.97
N GLY A 24 -14.57 1.69 9.54
CA GLY A 24 -15.28 0.50 9.10
C GLY A 24 -14.62 -0.19 7.91
N TYR A 25 -13.33 0.03 7.66
CA TYR A 25 -12.61 -0.67 6.57
C TYR A 25 -12.26 -2.10 7.02
N ASP A 26 -12.21 -3.03 6.07
CA ASP A 26 -11.67 -4.36 6.28
C ASP A 26 -10.16 -4.29 6.08
N VAL A 27 -9.39 -4.43 7.16
CA VAL A 27 -7.93 -4.19 7.14
C VAL A 27 -7.21 -5.46 7.52
N GLU A 28 -6.49 -6.02 6.56
CA GLU A 28 -5.57 -7.14 6.77
C GLU A 28 -4.12 -6.63 6.77
N VAL A 29 -3.31 -7.20 7.66
CA VAL A 29 -1.90 -6.81 7.83
C VAL A 29 -1.03 -8.05 7.70
N TYR A 30 0.06 -7.94 6.94
CA TYR A 30 1.04 -8.99 6.88
C TYR A 30 1.67 -9.22 8.27
N PRO A 31 1.62 -10.44 8.83
CA PRO A 31 1.92 -10.66 10.24
C PRO A 31 3.42 -10.72 10.57
N LYS A 32 4.31 -10.67 9.57
CA LYS A 32 5.75 -10.80 9.77
C LYS A 32 6.43 -9.44 9.65
N PRO A 33 7.55 -9.24 10.37
CA PRO A 33 8.31 -7.99 10.30
C PRO A 33 9.07 -7.82 8.97
N GLN A 34 9.35 -8.91 8.26
CA GLN A 34 9.92 -8.87 6.91
C GLN A 34 8.87 -8.43 5.88
N ALA A 35 9.31 -7.91 4.74
CA ALA A 35 8.42 -7.65 3.63
C ALA A 35 7.80 -8.97 3.11
N PRO A 36 6.50 -8.97 2.75
CA PRO A 36 5.88 -10.11 2.10
C PRO A 36 6.57 -10.38 0.75
N PRO A 37 6.63 -11.65 0.32
CA PRO A 37 7.08 -11.94 -1.04
C PRO A 37 6.18 -11.25 -2.06
N LYS A 38 6.74 -10.74 -3.15
CA LYS A 38 5.99 -10.04 -4.21
C LYS A 38 4.79 -10.84 -4.72
N SER A 39 4.94 -12.16 -4.84
CA SER A 39 3.85 -13.07 -5.23
C SER A 39 2.63 -13.00 -4.31
N LEU A 40 2.84 -12.84 -3.00
CA LEU A 40 1.74 -12.67 -2.04
C LEU A 40 1.08 -11.29 -2.20
N ILE A 41 1.86 -10.23 -2.44
CA ILE A 41 1.30 -8.90 -2.74
C ILE A 41 0.37 -9.00 -3.96
N ILE A 42 0.84 -9.62 -5.04
CA ILE A 42 0.06 -9.84 -6.26
C ILE A 42 -1.20 -10.67 -5.98
N GLU A 43 -1.10 -11.74 -5.19
CA GLU A 43 -2.24 -12.57 -4.80
C GLU A 43 -3.31 -11.75 -4.05
N ARG A 44 -2.89 -10.94 -3.08
CA ARG A 44 -3.80 -10.07 -2.31
C ARG A 44 -4.45 -9.02 -3.17
N VAL A 45 -3.69 -8.40 -4.08
CA VAL A 45 -4.23 -7.46 -5.05
C VAL A 45 -5.28 -8.12 -5.96
N LYS A 46 -4.98 -9.30 -6.52
CA LYS A 46 -5.92 -10.09 -7.34
C LYS A 46 -7.18 -10.50 -6.58
N SER A 47 -7.12 -10.62 -5.26
CA SER A 47 -8.29 -10.92 -4.41
C SER A 47 -9.32 -9.78 -4.36
N GLY A 48 -9.02 -8.62 -4.97
CA GLY A 48 -9.94 -7.49 -5.08
C GLY A 48 -9.93 -6.57 -3.86
N ILE A 49 -8.74 -6.27 -3.32
CA ILE A 49 -8.59 -5.19 -2.34
C ILE A 49 -8.72 -3.83 -3.02
N ASP A 50 -9.20 -2.85 -2.28
CA ASP A 50 -9.35 -1.47 -2.74
C ASP A 50 -8.09 -0.64 -2.51
N GLY A 51 -7.34 -0.92 -1.44
CA GLY A 51 -6.15 -0.17 -1.06
C GLY A 51 -4.99 -1.07 -0.66
N LEU A 52 -3.79 -0.68 -1.07
CA LEU A 52 -2.55 -1.34 -0.70
C LEU A 52 -1.66 -0.36 0.06
N ILE A 53 -1.24 -0.70 1.27
CA ILE A 53 -0.28 0.08 2.07
C ILE A 53 1.08 -0.60 2.01
N THR A 54 2.11 0.15 1.61
CA THR A 54 3.46 -0.38 1.32
C THR A 54 4.56 0.36 2.06
N THR A 55 5.75 -0.23 2.06
CA THR A 55 7.03 0.34 2.51
C THR A 55 8.03 0.30 1.36
N LEU A 56 9.21 0.94 1.53
CA LEU A 56 10.30 0.91 0.52
C LEU A 56 10.77 -0.50 0.12
N ARG A 57 10.47 -1.52 0.95
CA ARG A 57 10.89 -2.90 0.71
C ARG A 57 10.03 -3.63 -0.31
N ASP A 58 8.89 -3.06 -0.69
CA ASP A 58 7.88 -3.70 -1.52
C ASP A 58 8.02 -3.23 -2.98
N PRO A 59 8.49 -4.05 -3.94
CA PRO A 59 8.58 -3.63 -5.34
C PRO A 59 7.18 -3.56 -5.97
N ILE A 60 6.76 -2.35 -6.35
CA ILE A 60 5.46 -2.07 -6.95
C ILE A 60 5.65 -1.65 -8.42
N ASP A 61 5.54 -2.63 -9.30
CA ASP A 61 5.72 -2.49 -10.74
C ASP A 61 4.48 -2.95 -11.52
N ALA A 62 4.61 -3.03 -12.85
CA ALA A 62 3.55 -3.43 -13.77
C ALA A 62 2.80 -4.70 -13.35
N GLU A 63 3.46 -5.71 -12.77
CA GLU A 63 2.78 -6.93 -12.35
C GLU A 63 1.80 -6.69 -11.20
N VAL A 64 2.19 -5.83 -10.24
CA VAL A 64 1.33 -5.45 -9.12
C VAL A 64 0.16 -4.57 -9.59
N PHE A 65 0.43 -3.58 -10.45
CA PHE A 65 -0.62 -2.73 -10.99
C PHE A 65 -1.57 -3.48 -11.92
N ALA A 66 -1.05 -4.38 -12.77
CA ALA A 66 -1.87 -5.24 -13.62
C ALA A 66 -2.79 -6.15 -12.82
N ALA A 67 -2.29 -6.71 -11.70
CA ALA A 67 -3.08 -7.53 -10.79
C ALA A 67 -4.28 -6.78 -10.20
N GLY A 68 -4.16 -5.45 -10.03
CA GLY A 68 -5.17 -4.58 -9.46
C GLY A 68 -6.02 -3.84 -10.49
N ASN A 69 -5.84 -4.11 -11.79
CA ASN A 69 -6.49 -3.36 -12.85
C ASN A 69 -8.02 -3.44 -12.73
N GLY A 70 -8.67 -2.29 -12.51
CA GLY A 70 -10.12 -2.19 -12.32
C GLY A 70 -10.63 -2.45 -10.90
N THR A 71 -9.77 -2.84 -9.95
CA THR A 71 -10.15 -3.13 -8.55
C THR A 71 -9.37 -2.29 -7.54
N LEU A 72 -8.05 -2.24 -7.66
CA LEU A 72 -7.17 -1.49 -6.79
C LEU A 72 -7.33 0.01 -7.06
N LYS A 73 -7.68 0.77 -6.03
CA LYS A 73 -7.97 2.20 -6.14
C LYS A 73 -6.77 3.09 -5.81
N VAL A 74 -5.86 2.61 -4.95
CA VAL A 74 -4.70 3.38 -4.50
C VAL A 74 -3.60 2.50 -3.91
N VAL A 75 -2.34 2.91 -4.09
CA VAL A 75 -1.18 2.44 -3.34
C VAL A 75 -0.69 3.55 -2.40
N ALA A 76 -0.63 3.31 -1.10
CA ALA A 76 -0.19 4.28 -0.10
C ALA A 76 1.14 3.85 0.52
N GLN A 77 2.22 4.55 0.20
CA GLN A 77 3.55 4.27 0.72
C GLN A 77 3.83 5.01 2.03
N ILE A 78 4.34 4.28 3.00
CA ILE A 78 4.87 4.79 4.26
C ILE A 78 6.39 4.96 4.12
N ALA A 79 6.77 5.97 3.35
CA ALA A 79 8.14 6.43 3.21
C ALA A 79 8.16 7.79 2.50
N VAL A 80 9.24 8.54 2.70
CA VAL A 80 9.53 9.76 1.91
C VAL A 80 9.89 9.38 0.47
N GLY A 81 10.73 8.35 0.27
CA GLY A 81 11.09 7.86 -1.05
C GLY A 81 10.02 6.98 -1.69
N PHE A 82 10.06 6.85 -3.02
CA PHE A 82 9.18 5.98 -3.79
C PHE A 82 9.85 5.27 -4.96
N ASP A 83 11.18 5.08 -4.91
CA ASP A 83 11.95 4.41 -5.96
C ASP A 83 11.51 2.97 -6.24
N ASN A 84 10.91 2.31 -5.25
CA ASN A 84 10.30 0.99 -5.39
C ASN A 84 8.95 0.99 -6.13
N ILE A 85 8.39 2.17 -6.47
CA ILE A 85 7.12 2.32 -7.19
C ILE A 85 7.36 2.87 -8.60
N ASN A 86 7.00 2.08 -9.61
CA ASN A 86 7.10 2.53 -11.00
C ASN A 86 5.96 3.49 -11.36
N ARG A 87 6.31 4.77 -11.53
CA ARG A 87 5.38 5.83 -11.92
C ARG A 87 4.76 5.62 -13.31
N GLY A 88 5.51 5.07 -14.26
CA GLY A 88 5.02 4.79 -15.61
C GLY A 88 3.90 3.75 -15.57
N ASP A 89 4.12 2.68 -14.81
CA ASP A 89 3.13 1.61 -14.64
C ASP A 89 1.88 2.12 -13.90
N ALA A 90 2.06 2.86 -12.80
CA ALA A 90 0.95 3.51 -12.08
C ALA A 90 0.05 4.34 -13.02
N ASN A 91 0.66 5.14 -13.90
CA ASN A 91 -0.06 5.93 -14.90
C ASN A 91 -0.75 5.06 -15.96
N GLN A 92 -0.07 4.03 -16.47
CA GLN A 92 -0.62 3.11 -17.47
C GLN A 92 -1.90 2.42 -16.96
N TYR A 93 -1.90 1.96 -15.71
CA TYR A 93 -3.03 1.28 -15.09
C TYR A 93 -4.02 2.24 -14.42
N LYS A 94 -3.74 3.55 -14.41
CA LYS A 94 -4.55 4.61 -13.77
C LYS A 94 -4.79 4.36 -12.27
N ILE A 95 -3.78 3.82 -11.59
CA ILE A 95 -3.82 3.57 -10.15
C ILE A 95 -2.89 4.60 -9.49
N PRO A 96 -3.43 5.60 -8.77
CA PRO A 96 -2.60 6.59 -8.09
C PRO A 96 -1.81 5.95 -6.95
N PHE A 97 -0.68 6.56 -6.62
CA PHE A 97 0.03 6.27 -5.38
C PHE A 97 0.33 7.54 -4.58
N THR A 98 0.41 7.40 -3.27
CA THR A 98 0.80 8.47 -2.33
C THR A 98 2.03 8.05 -1.56
N HIS A 99 2.76 9.02 -1.03
CA HIS A 99 3.90 8.79 -0.13
C HIS A 99 3.91 9.86 0.96
N THR A 100 4.60 9.62 2.06
CA THR A 100 4.68 10.55 3.20
C THR A 100 5.82 11.54 2.98
N ALA A 101 5.66 12.45 2.01
CA ALA A 101 6.59 13.57 1.85
C ALA A 101 6.63 14.40 3.15
N ASP A 102 7.81 14.91 3.52
CA ASP A 102 8.01 15.89 4.60
C ASP A 102 8.12 15.38 6.07
N VAL A 103 8.02 14.08 6.34
CA VAL A 103 8.07 13.55 7.74
C VAL A 103 9.49 13.33 8.32
N LEU A 104 10.54 13.83 7.67
CA LEU A 104 11.94 13.67 8.13
C LEU A 104 12.63 14.99 8.51
N THR A 105 11.95 16.13 8.45
CA THR A 105 12.60 17.44 8.67
C THR A 105 13.03 17.68 10.14
N GLU A 106 12.55 16.86 11.10
CA GLU A 106 12.90 16.95 12.53
C GLU A 106 13.54 15.68 13.13
N ALA A 107 13.94 14.69 12.32
CA ALA A 107 14.55 13.44 12.84
C ALA A 107 16.08 13.35 12.66
N THR A 108 16.73 14.39 12.16
CA THR A 108 18.19 14.47 12.00
C THR A 108 18.75 15.74 12.64
N ALA A 109 18.70 15.84 13.97
CA ALA A 109 19.46 16.81 14.73
C ALA A 109 19.66 16.34 16.19
N GLU A 110 20.51 15.33 16.39
CA GLU A 110 21.29 15.13 17.63
C GLU A 110 22.67 14.54 17.26
#